data_AF-A0A9X8UMU9-F1
#
_entry.id   AF-A0A9X8UMU9-F1
#
_cell.length_a   1.000
_cell.length_b   1.000
_cell.length_c   1.000
_cell.angle_alpha   90.00
_cell.angle_beta   90.00
_cell.angle_gamma   90.00
#
_symmetry.space_group_name_H-M   'P 1'
#
loop_
_entity.id
_entity.type
_entity.pdbx_description
1 polymer ?
#
loop_
_entity_poly.entity_id
_entity_poly.type
_entity_poly.pdbx_seq_one_letter_code
_entity_poly.pdbx_strand_id
1 'polypeptide(L)'
;MKVLVWLVLVPSLVLGLMPHGGEVTDPAMTSETQTVVYSEDALEESLSEEGLELLEAEIDSEEVSVETTTELDSGEEISQSLVLDNDSGTAEFTVESESEDIVSGTYQVDVLQVDEELIWFTVTNPDTGEKSEYRSDQADYSVIPLALILVPSLGAIFKALFLASAVVVIAGVTYIAADKAIAGIREAIRKKKNPPAHYKVVRRTNGLLIGDGMSKNEAVSRARASGDVWSTTKAGARSVAYSVRSKTPVGPEKDKTNSSKKYCHYHPSGRSPGSHAFYGVAGQAC
;
A
#
# COMPACT_ATOMS: atom_id res chain seq x y z
N MET A 1 32.63 -35.04 -38.49
CA MET A 1 31.55 -34.53 -39.36
C MET A 1 31.30 -33.08 -39.01
N LYS A 2 31.44 -32.18 -39.98
CA LYS A 2 31.23 -30.74 -39.87
C LYS A 2 29.81 -30.41 -40.33
N VAL A 3 29.05 -29.66 -39.55
CA VAL A 3 27.83 -28.92 -39.96
C VAL A 3 27.90 -27.59 -39.20
N LEU A 4 28.46 -26.53 -39.77
CA LEU A 4 27.85 -25.55 -40.68
C LEU A 4 26.69 -24.78 -40.03
N VAL A 5 27.03 -23.76 -39.23
CA VAL A 5 26.11 -22.68 -38.83
C VAL A 5 26.26 -21.55 -39.83
N TRP A 6 25.14 -21.17 -40.47
CA TRP A 6 25.08 -20.08 -41.42
C TRP A 6 25.08 -18.73 -40.70
N LEU A 7 26.07 -17.91 -41.04
CA LEU A 7 26.12 -16.48 -40.80
C LEU A 7 25.39 -15.80 -41.98
N VAL A 8 24.41 -14.94 -41.72
CA VAL A 8 23.88 -14.02 -42.73
C VAL A 8 24.07 -12.58 -42.25
N LEU A 9 24.87 -11.83 -43.01
CA LEU A 9 25.11 -10.40 -42.92
C LEU A 9 24.22 -9.64 -43.91
N VAL A 10 23.59 -8.54 -43.43
CA VAL A 10 23.56 -7.17 -44.04
C VAL A 10 22.63 -7.00 -45.28
N PRO A 11 21.88 -5.87 -45.45
CA PRO A 11 22.41 -4.51 -45.33
C PRO A 11 21.59 -3.40 -44.67
N SER A 12 22.35 -2.44 -44.14
CA SER A 12 21.99 -1.06 -43.88
C SER A 12 21.55 -0.35 -45.17
N LEU A 13 20.44 0.38 -45.10
CA LEU A 13 20.11 1.43 -46.06
C LEU A 13 20.06 2.76 -45.30
N VAL A 14 21.04 3.61 -45.57
CA VAL A 14 21.04 5.03 -45.21
C VAL A 14 20.54 5.80 -46.42
N LEU A 15 19.45 6.53 -46.26
CA LEU A 15 19.02 7.60 -47.15
C LEU A 15 18.59 8.78 -46.28
N GLY A 16 19.36 9.85 -46.32
CA GLY A 16 19.01 11.14 -45.74
C GLY A 16 18.50 12.09 -46.81
N LEU A 17 17.57 12.98 -46.44
CA LEU A 17 17.70 14.46 -46.45
C LEU A 17 16.33 15.17 -46.40
N MET A 18 16.05 15.76 -45.22
CA MET A 18 15.46 17.09 -44.93
C MET A 18 14.02 17.47 -45.39
N PRO A 19 13.49 18.65 -45.00
CA PRO A 19 12.60 18.78 -43.86
C PRO A 19 11.22 19.30 -44.28
N HIS A 20 10.16 18.88 -43.59
CA HIS A 20 8.87 19.56 -43.69
C HIS A 20 8.33 19.80 -42.30
N GLY A 21 8.06 21.07 -42.01
CA GLY A 21 7.43 21.50 -40.78
C GLY A 21 6.08 20.83 -40.64
N GLY A 22 5.97 20.01 -39.61
CA GLY A 22 4.73 19.46 -39.08
C GLY A 22 4.65 19.89 -37.63
N GLU A 23 3.63 20.67 -37.34
CA GLU A 23 3.13 21.04 -36.02
C GLU A 23 3.30 19.88 -35.01
N VAL A 24 4.03 20.13 -33.92
CA VAL A 24 4.12 19.19 -32.79
C VAL A 24 2.75 19.22 -32.10
N THR A 25 1.85 18.34 -32.53
CA THR A 25 0.75 17.92 -31.68
C THR A 25 1.31 16.96 -30.66
N ASP A 26 1.41 17.42 -29.42
CA ASP A 26 1.54 16.55 -28.24
C ASP A 26 0.48 15.46 -28.37
N PRO A 27 0.84 14.16 -28.43
CA PRO A 27 -0.13 13.14 -28.10
C PRO A 27 -0.39 13.26 -26.61
N ALA A 28 -1.49 13.95 -26.29
CA ALA A 28 -2.17 13.80 -25.03
C ALA A 28 -2.37 12.30 -24.79
N MET A 29 -1.49 11.72 -23.98
CA MET A 29 -1.71 10.46 -23.30
C MET A 29 -2.89 10.68 -22.35
N THR A 30 -4.09 10.59 -22.91
CA THR A 30 -5.32 10.35 -22.17
C THR A 30 -5.23 8.92 -21.64
N SER A 31 -4.49 8.76 -20.55
CA SER A 31 -4.69 7.63 -19.66
C SER A 31 -6.00 7.89 -18.94
N GLU A 32 -7.04 7.17 -19.35
CA GLU A 32 -8.28 7.07 -18.60
C GLU A 32 -7.96 6.51 -17.23
N THR A 33 -7.78 7.41 -16.26
CA THR A 33 -7.34 7.07 -14.91
C THR A 33 -8.54 6.55 -14.13
N GLN A 34 -8.68 5.23 -14.09
CA GLN A 34 -9.61 4.55 -13.22
C GLN A 34 -9.23 4.81 -11.75
N THR A 35 -10.21 5.26 -11.00
CA THR A 35 -10.07 5.87 -9.65
C THR A 35 -10.59 4.95 -8.56
N VAL A 36 -9.76 4.56 -7.57
CA VAL A 36 -10.25 3.71 -6.46
C VAL A 36 -9.71 4.11 -5.08
N VAL A 37 -10.64 4.55 -4.21
CA VAL A 37 -10.60 4.37 -2.74
C VAL A 37 -10.72 2.87 -2.51
N TYR A 38 -9.97 2.24 -1.58
CA TYR A 38 -9.97 0.77 -1.33
C TYR A 38 -10.94 -0.06 -2.18
N SER A 39 -10.41 -0.90 -3.07
CA SER A 39 -11.25 -1.75 -3.94
C SER A 39 -11.27 -3.18 -3.41
N GLU A 40 -12.43 -3.62 -2.95
CA GLU A 40 -12.65 -5.04 -2.67
C GLU A 40 -12.60 -5.85 -3.98
N ASP A 41 -13.22 -5.35 -5.05
CA ASP A 41 -13.14 -5.97 -6.38
C ASP A 41 -11.69 -6.16 -6.88
N ALA A 42 -10.78 -5.20 -6.60
CA ALA A 42 -9.39 -5.33 -7.05
C ALA A 42 -8.56 -6.23 -6.11
N LEU A 43 -8.98 -6.35 -4.83
CA LEU A 43 -8.42 -7.34 -3.90
C LEU A 43 -8.78 -8.74 -4.40
N GLU A 44 -10.06 -8.99 -4.67
CA GLU A 44 -10.56 -10.28 -5.17
C GLU A 44 -9.95 -10.64 -6.53
N GLU A 45 -9.89 -9.69 -7.48
CA GLU A 45 -9.26 -9.88 -8.79
C GLU A 45 -7.78 -10.25 -8.64
N SER A 46 -7.02 -9.50 -7.84
CA SER A 46 -5.59 -9.76 -7.64
C SER A 46 -5.31 -11.07 -6.90
N LEU A 47 -6.18 -11.51 -5.98
CA LEU A 47 -6.05 -12.81 -5.31
C LEU A 47 -6.35 -13.95 -6.29
N SER A 48 -7.39 -13.80 -7.10
CA SER A 48 -7.81 -14.80 -8.09
C SER A 48 -6.73 -15.05 -9.15
N GLU A 49 -5.99 -14.02 -9.56
CA GLU A 49 -4.84 -14.14 -10.48
C GLU A 49 -3.71 -15.04 -9.92
N GLU A 50 -3.61 -15.12 -8.59
CA GLU A 50 -2.62 -15.93 -7.87
C GLU A 50 -3.19 -17.28 -7.41
N GLY A 51 -4.42 -17.64 -7.83
CA GLY A 51 -5.08 -18.89 -7.46
C GLY A 51 -5.65 -18.92 -6.04
N LEU A 52 -5.89 -17.74 -5.45
CA LEU A 52 -6.49 -17.59 -4.13
C LEU A 52 -7.93 -17.06 -4.29
N GLU A 53 -8.89 -17.72 -3.66
CA GLU A 53 -10.27 -17.24 -3.55
C GLU A 53 -10.42 -16.43 -2.26
N LEU A 54 -10.99 -15.22 -2.34
CA LEU A 54 -11.27 -14.38 -1.19
C LEU A 54 -12.56 -14.87 -0.50
N LEU A 55 -12.45 -15.22 0.79
CA LEU A 55 -13.60 -15.59 1.61
C LEU A 55 -14.15 -14.39 2.38
N GLU A 56 -13.26 -13.64 3.03
CA GLU A 56 -13.61 -12.49 3.85
C GLU A 56 -12.46 -11.47 3.88
N ALA A 57 -12.79 -10.18 3.91
CA ALA A 57 -11.82 -9.10 4.13
C ALA A 57 -12.42 -8.04 5.07
N GLU A 58 -11.78 -7.84 6.22
CA GLU A 58 -12.12 -6.77 7.15
C GLU A 58 -10.93 -5.81 7.27
N ILE A 59 -11.15 -4.54 6.88
CA ILE A 59 -10.12 -3.50 6.96
C ILE A 59 -10.68 -2.36 7.81
N ASP A 60 -10.05 -2.10 8.95
CA ASP A 60 -10.38 -0.97 9.80
C ASP A 60 -9.14 -0.23 10.33
N SER A 61 -9.31 0.62 11.34
CA SER A 61 -8.22 1.44 11.88
C SER A 61 -7.26 0.71 12.81
N GLU A 62 -7.68 -0.41 13.39
CA GLU A 62 -6.94 -1.20 14.37
C GLU A 62 -6.30 -2.42 13.68
N GLU A 63 -7.02 -3.07 12.75
CA GLU A 63 -6.58 -4.32 12.13
C GLU A 63 -6.92 -4.41 10.64
N VAL A 64 -6.17 -5.26 9.92
CA VAL A 64 -6.53 -5.76 8.58
C VAL A 64 -6.56 -7.29 8.62
N SER A 65 -7.75 -7.85 8.41
CA SER A 65 -7.98 -9.29 8.31
C SER A 65 -8.35 -9.70 6.88
N VAL A 66 -7.71 -10.76 6.37
CA VAL A 66 -8.01 -11.35 5.07
C VAL A 66 -8.04 -12.87 5.20
N GLU A 67 -9.16 -13.47 4.80
CA GLU A 67 -9.33 -14.92 4.72
C GLU A 67 -9.40 -15.37 3.27
N THR A 68 -8.61 -16.37 2.91
CA THR A 68 -8.56 -16.93 1.56
C THR A 68 -8.56 -18.44 1.58
N THR A 69 -9.00 -19.05 0.48
CA THR A 69 -8.82 -20.48 0.23
C THR A 69 -8.09 -20.72 -1.09
N THR A 70 -7.47 -21.89 -1.23
CA THR A 70 -6.88 -22.36 -2.49
C THR A 70 -6.98 -23.88 -2.58
N GLU A 71 -7.22 -24.38 -3.79
CA GLU A 71 -7.32 -25.81 -4.08
C GLU A 71 -5.99 -26.31 -4.67
N LEU A 72 -5.45 -27.39 -4.08
CA LEU A 72 -4.27 -28.07 -4.60
C LEU A 72 -4.61 -28.95 -5.81
N ASP A 73 -3.59 -29.32 -6.59
CA ASP A 73 -3.73 -30.31 -7.67
C ASP A 73 -4.26 -31.68 -7.18
N SER A 74 -4.12 -31.98 -5.89
CA SER A 74 -4.68 -33.17 -5.23
C SER A 74 -6.19 -33.09 -5.01
N GLY A 75 -6.80 -31.91 -5.17
CA GLY A 75 -8.19 -31.60 -4.81
C GLY A 75 -8.39 -31.28 -3.33
N GLU A 76 -7.31 -31.19 -2.55
CA GLU A 76 -7.34 -30.75 -1.15
C GLU A 76 -7.39 -29.22 -1.07
N GLU A 77 -8.19 -28.68 -0.16
CA GLU A 77 -8.28 -27.24 0.09
C GLU A 77 -7.36 -26.81 1.23
N ILE A 78 -6.84 -25.59 1.12
CA ILE A 78 -6.04 -24.91 2.15
C ILE A 78 -6.73 -23.60 2.49
N SER A 79 -7.14 -23.45 3.75
CA SER A 79 -7.62 -22.18 4.29
C SER A 79 -6.46 -21.37 4.87
N GLN A 80 -6.45 -20.07 4.60
CA GLN A 80 -5.41 -19.14 5.02
C GLN A 80 -6.06 -17.90 5.61
N SER A 81 -5.59 -17.43 6.77
CA SER A 81 -6.07 -16.22 7.42
C SER A 81 -4.87 -15.33 7.77
N LEU A 82 -4.89 -14.09 7.31
CA LEU A 82 -3.91 -13.06 7.65
C LEU A 82 -4.57 -12.03 8.55
N VAL A 83 -3.96 -11.75 9.70
CA VAL A 83 -4.38 -10.70 10.63
C VAL A 83 -3.21 -9.75 10.87
N LEU A 84 -3.23 -8.56 10.26
CA LEU A 84 -2.20 -7.53 10.38
C LEU A 84 -2.61 -6.46 11.40
N ASP A 85 -1.77 -6.28 12.43
CA ASP A 85 -1.91 -5.22 13.41
C ASP A 85 -1.31 -3.91 12.86
N ASN A 86 -2.16 -2.88 12.78
CA ASN A 86 -1.78 -1.58 12.24
C ASN A 86 -0.81 -0.80 13.14
N ASP A 87 -0.79 -1.07 14.45
CA ASP A 87 0.03 -0.35 15.43
C ASP A 87 1.45 -0.93 15.55
N SER A 88 1.62 -2.22 15.26
CA SER A 88 2.90 -2.94 15.48
C SER A 88 3.65 -3.31 14.20
N GLY A 89 2.98 -3.32 13.04
CA GLY A 89 3.59 -3.82 11.79
C GLY A 89 3.87 -5.32 11.84
N THR A 90 3.25 -6.02 12.79
CA THR A 90 3.30 -7.47 12.92
C THR A 90 1.98 -8.06 12.46
N ALA A 91 2.02 -9.26 11.91
CA ALA A 91 0.83 -10.00 11.54
C ALA A 91 0.87 -11.44 12.06
N GLU A 92 -0.31 -12.02 12.25
CA GLU A 92 -0.48 -13.45 12.43
C GLU A 92 -0.99 -14.04 11.12
N PHE A 93 -0.35 -15.11 10.66
CA PHE A 93 -0.76 -15.85 9.46
C PHE A 93 -1.11 -17.27 9.86
N THR A 94 -2.38 -17.64 9.76
CA THR A 94 -2.88 -18.96 10.10
C THR A 94 -3.14 -19.77 8.84
N VAL A 95 -2.73 -21.03 8.86
CA VAL A 95 -2.94 -22.00 7.79
C VAL A 95 -3.66 -23.20 8.37
N GLU A 96 -4.71 -23.62 7.69
CA GLU A 96 -5.42 -24.87 7.95
C GLU A 96 -5.48 -25.71 6.68
N SER A 97 -4.98 -26.94 6.75
CA SER A 97 -5.01 -27.94 5.69
C SER A 97 -5.14 -29.35 6.27
N GLU A 98 -5.85 -30.22 5.55
CA GLU A 98 -5.90 -31.66 5.83
C GLU A 98 -4.74 -32.43 5.18
N SER A 99 -3.94 -31.78 4.33
CA SER A 99 -2.82 -32.39 3.62
C SER A 99 -1.65 -32.70 4.55
N GLU A 100 -1.12 -33.93 4.50
CA GLU A 100 0.06 -34.33 5.29
C GLU A 100 1.34 -33.58 4.86
N ASP A 101 1.35 -33.03 3.65
CA ASP A 101 2.48 -32.28 3.09
C ASP A 101 2.50 -30.81 3.56
N ILE A 102 1.44 -30.34 4.23
CA ILE A 102 1.29 -28.95 4.67
C ILE A 102 1.20 -28.87 6.19
N VAL A 103 2.07 -28.03 6.76
CA VAL A 103 2.06 -27.78 8.20
C VAL A 103 1.03 -26.70 8.53
N SER A 104 -0.13 -27.14 9.02
CA SER A 104 -1.13 -26.26 9.64
C SER A 104 -0.57 -25.59 10.89
N GLY A 105 -0.94 -24.34 11.12
CA GLY A 105 -0.49 -23.58 12.30
C GLY A 105 -0.62 -22.08 12.12
N THR A 106 -0.34 -21.35 13.19
CA THR A 106 -0.29 -19.87 13.21
C THR A 106 1.15 -19.42 13.25
N TYR A 107 1.52 -18.53 12.34
CA TYR A 107 2.87 -18.03 12.16
C TYR A 107 2.93 -16.54 12.48
N GLN A 108 4.01 -16.11 13.13
CA GLN A 108 4.26 -14.68 13.36
C GLN A 108 4.97 -14.09 12.14
N VAL A 109 4.51 -12.94 11.68
CA VAL A 109 5.01 -12.27 10.49
C VAL A 109 5.48 -10.86 10.87
N ASP A 110 6.78 -10.62 10.75
CA ASP A 110 7.37 -9.29 10.85
C ASP A 110 7.35 -8.64 9.45
N VAL A 111 6.43 -7.69 9.20
CA VAL A 111 6.29 -7.06 7.89
C VAL A 111 7.15 -5.80 7.82
N LEU A 112 8.13 -5.78 6.91
CA LEU A 112 9.09 -4.68 6.81
C LEU A 112 8.71 -3.69 5.71
N GLN A 113 8.25 -4.19 4.56
CA GLN A 113 7.88 -3.36 3.43
C GLN A 113 6.80 -4.03 2.57
N VAL A 114 5.81 -3.25 2.18
CA VAL A 114 4.77 -3.63 1.21
C VAL A 114 4.50 -2.39 0.36
N ASP A 115 5.12 -2.35 -0.81
CA ASP A 115 4.87 -1.31 -1.81
C ASP A 115 5.00 -1.86 -3.26
N GLU A 116 5.12 -0.96 -4.24
CA GLU A 116 5.17 -1.31 -5.66
C GLU A 116 6.45 -2.04 -6.04
N GLU A 117 7.53 -1.76 -5.33
CA GLU A 117 8.87 -2.22 -5.66
C GLU A 117 9.22 -3.47 -4.85
N LEU A 118 8.73 -3.56 -3.61
CA LEU A 118 9.14 -4.60 -2.68
C LEU A 118 8.03 -5.04 -1.72
N ILE A 119 7.84 -6.35 -1.66
CA ILE A 119 7.18 -7.05 -0.56
C ILE A 119 8.27 -7.77 0.23
N TRP A 120 8.41 -7.42 1.49
CA TRP A 120 9.45 -7.92 2.38
C TRP A 120 8.90 -8.18 3.78
N PHE A 121 8.96 -9.43 4.20
CA PHE A 121 8.58 -9.86 5.54
C PHE A 121 9.42 -11.05 6.01
N THR A 122 9.41 -11.29 7.31
CA THR A 122 9.98 -12.48 7.93
C THR A 122 8.89 -13.27 8.62
N VAL A 123 8.78 -14.56 8.32
CA VAL A 123 7.88 -15.49 8.99
C VAL A 123 8.66 -16.25 10.06
N THR A 124 8.12 -16.33 11.27
CA THR A 124 8.69 -17.10 12.37
C THR A 124 7.76 -18.26 12.72
N ASN A 125 8.28 -19.48 12.66
CA ASN A 125 7.58 -20.65 13.19
C ASN A 125 7.60 -20.58 14.72
N PRO A 126 6.45 -20.54 15.42
CA PRO A 126 6.42 -20.36 16.86
C PRO A 126 6.92 -21.58 17.64
N ASP A 127 6.82 -22.78 17.06
CA ASP A 127 7.22 -24.03 17.71
C ASP A 127 8.74 -24.22 17.70
N THR A 128 9.38 -23.87 16.57
CA THR A 128 10.83 -24.05 16.38
C THR A 128 11.64 -22.78 16.59
N GLY A 129 11.01 -21.61 16.48
CA GLY A 129 11.67 -20.30 16.42
C GLY A 129 12.45 -20.07 15.12
N GLU A 130 12.34 -20.97 14.14
CA GLU A 130 12.99 -20.81 12.84
C GLU A 130 12.35 -19.67 12.06
N LYS A 131 13.20 -18.89 11.37
CA LYS A 131 12.80 -17.71 10.61
C LYS A 131 13.03 -17.91 9.12
N SER A 132 12.05 -17.51 8.33
CA SER A 132 12.08 -17.54 6.87
C SER A 132 11.84 -16.15 6.34
N GLU A 133 12.76 -15.62 5.53
CA GLU A 133 12.62 -14.31 4.90
C GLU A 133 11.97 -14.45 3.52
N TYR A 134 11.00 -13.60 3.23
CA TYR A 134 10.43 -13.44 1.89
C TYR A 134 10.78 -12.07 1.33
N ARG A 135 11.22 -12.05 0.08
CA ARG A 135 11.47 -10.84 -0.68
C ARG A 135 11.03 -11.02 -2.13
N SER A 136 10.13 -10.18 -2.61
CA SER A 136 9.62 -10.26 -3.99
C SER A 136 10.67 -9.93 -5.07
N ASP A 137 11.79 -9.30 -4.70
CA ASP A 137 12.89 -8.94 -5.60
C ASP A 137 13.98 -10.03 -5.73
N GLN A 138 13.87 -11.13 -4.96
CA GLN A 138 14.84 -12.22 -4.98
C GLN A 138 14.28 -13.44 -5.71
N ALA A 139 15.05 -13.93 -6.69
CA ALA A 139 14.69 -15.13 -7.47
C ALA A 139 14.88 -16.43 -6.69
N ASP A 140 15.76 -16.42 -5.69
CA ASP A 140 16.02 -17.55 -4.81
C ASP A 140 15.45 -17.21 -3.44
N TYR A 141 14.41 -17.95 -3.04
CA TYR A 141 13.92 -17.99 -1.68
C TYR A 141 15.02 -18.57 -0.78
N SER A 142 15.97 -17.73 -0.37
CA SER A 142 17.12 -18.19 0.38
C SER A 142 16.66 -18.71 1.73
N VAL A 143 16.62 -20.04 1.84
CA VAL A 143 16.39 -20.81 3.07
C VAL A 143 14.95 -20.76 3.60
N ILE A 144 13.93 -20.94 2.74
CA ILE A 144 12.63 -21.40 3.24
C ILE A 144 12.79 -22.89 3.56
N PRO A 145 12.72 -23.33 4.84
CA PRO A 145 12.62 -24.76 5.14
C PRO A 145 11.44 -25.31 4.33
N LEU A 146 11.57 -26.50 3.74
CA LEU A 146 10.52 -27.14 2.92
C LEU A 146 9.11 -27.11 3.56
N ALA A 147 9.02 -26.90 4.88
CA ALA A 147 7.79 -26.76 5.65
C ALA A 147 6.97 -25.46 5.38
N LEU A 148 7.51 -24.46 4.67
CA LEU A 148 6.86 -23.15 4.50
C LEU A 148 6.51 -22.85 3.03
N ILE A 149 5.93 -23.84 2.33
CA ILE A 149 5.44 -23.76 0.94
C ILE A 149 4.41 -22.62 0.74
N LEU A 150 3.85 -22.09 1.83
CA LEU A 150 2.80 -21.06 1.84
C LEU A 150 3.33 -19.62 1.99
N VAL A 151 4.64 -19.45 2.13
CA VAL A 151 5.25 -18.10 2.15
C VAL A 151 4.96 -17.32 0.86
N PRO A 152 4.99 -17.92 -0.35
CA PRO A 152 4.57 -17.25 -1.57
C PRO A 152 3.10 -16.81 -1.57
N SER A 153 2.17 -17.59 -1.00
CA SER A 153 0.74 -17.20 -0.95
C SER A 153 0.52 -16.01 -0.02
N LEU A 154 1.23 -15.95 1.12
CA LEU A 154 1.25 -14.76 1.96
C LEU A 154 1.80 -13.53 1.21
N GLY A 155 2.82 -13.71 0.37
CA GLY A 155 3.30 -12.66 -0.55
C GLY A 155 2.22 -12.18 -1.52
N ALA A 156 1.43 -13.09 -2.10
CA ALA A 156 0.30 -12.77 -2.95
C ALA A 156 -0.80 -12.00 -2.20
N ILE A 157 -1.12 -12.36 -0.95
CA ILE A 157 -2.08 -11.61 -0.13
C ILE A 157 -1.61 -10.17 0.10
N PHE A 158 -0.34 -9.95 0.48
CA PHE A 158 0.19 -8.59 0.65
C PHE A 158 0.21 -7.79 -0.66
N LYS A 159 0.53 -8.44 -1.78
CA LYS A 159 0.48 -7.83 -3.11
C LYS A 159 -0.95 -7.38 -3.45
N ALA A 160 -1.93 -8.23 -3.21
CA ALA A 160 -3.33 -7.94 -3.48
C ALA A 160 -3.84 -6.79 -2.61
N LEU A 161 -3.52 -6.79 -1.30
CA LEU A 161 -3.81 -5.67 -0.39
C LEU A 161 -3.19 -4.35 -0.87
N PHE A 162 -1.96 -4.38 -1.37
CA PHE A 162 -1.30 -3.22 -1.94
C PHE A 162 -1.98 -2.70 -3.20
N LEU A 163 -2.30 -3.58 -4.15
CA LEU A 163 -2.96 -3.24 -5.42
C LEU A 163 -4.37 -2.71 -5.19
N ALA A 164 -5.10 -3.29 -4.24
CA ALA A 164 -6.40 -2.82 -3.75
C ALA A 164 -6.31 -1.44 -3.04
N SER A 165 -5.11 -0.90 -2.83
CA SER A 165 -4.86 0.31 -2.02
C SER A 165 -5.38 0.19 -0.58
N ALA A 166 -5.46 -1.04 -0.06
CA ALA A 166 -5.84 -1.34 1.31
C ALA A 166 -4.70 -1.02 2.28
N VAL A 167 -3.50 -1.51 1.97
CA VAL A 167 -2.33 -1.48 2.87
C VAL A 167 -1.07 -1.05 2.13
N VAL A 168 -0.23 -0.29 2.82
CA VAL A 168 1.19 -0.06 2.49
C VAL A 168 1.98 -0.21 3.78
N VAL A 169 3.13 -0.88 3.74
CA VAL A 169 4.05 -0.94 4.88
C VAL A 169 5.38 -0.32 4.46
N ILE A 170 5.87 0.65 5.24
CA ILE A 170 7.16 1.32 4.96
C ILE A 170 8.00 1.27 6.24
N ALA A 171 9.10 0.51 6.17
CA ALA A 171 10.02 0.33 7.30
C ALA A 171 9.29 -0.11 8.59
N GLY A 172 8.40 -1.10 8.46
CA GLY A 172 7.59 -1.65 9.55
C GLY A 172 6.42 -0.78 10.02
N VAL A 173 6.18 0.37 9.39
CA VAL A 173 5.01 1.21 9.70
C VAL A 173 3.89 0.90 8.73
N THR A 174 2.75 0.46 9.26
CA THR A 174 1.55 0.16 8.48
C THR A 174 0.76 1.44 8.18
N TYR A 175 0.30 1.55 6.94
CA TYR A 175 -0.59 2.60 6.46
C TYR A 175 -1.78 1.93 5.82
N ILE A 176 -2.97 2.36 6.19
CA ILE A 176 -4.24 1.77 5.74
C ILE A 176 -5.08 2.78 4.98
N ALA A 177 -6.02 2.31 4.16
CA ALA A 177 -6.94 3.15 3.41
C ALA A 177 -7.63 4.20 4.30
N ALA A 178 -7.55 5.48 3.90
CA ALA A 178 -7.99 6.57 4.77
C ALA A 178 -9.49 6.56 5.10
N ASP A 179 -10.36 6.08 4.22
CA ASP A 179 -11.80 5.97 4.48
C ASP A 179 -12.10 4.98 5.61
N LYS A 180 -11.39 3.85 5.64
CA LYS A 180 -11.44 2.85 6.72
C LYS A 180 -10.85 3.40 8.01
N ALA A 181 -9.64 3.96 7.94
CA ALA A 181 -8.96 4.57 9.09
C ALA A 181 -9.79 5.69 9.75
N ILE A 182 -10.35 6.61 8.96
CA ILE A 182 -11.10 7.77 9.46
C ILE A 182 -12.40 7.32 10.14
N ALA A 183 -13.05 6.26 9.66
CA ALA A 183 -14.23 5.71 10.29
C ALA A 183 -13.92 5.23 11.71
N GLY A 184 -12.86 4.43 11.87
CA GLY A 184 -12.41 3.94 13.17
C GLY A 184 -11.95 5.05 14.12
N ILE A 185 -11.15 6.02 13.63
CA ILE A 185 -10.73 7.20 14.41
C ILE A 185 -11.95 7.98 14.93
N ARG A 186 -12.95 8.21 14.08
CA ARG A 186 -14.18 8.92 14.48
C ARG A 186 -14.96 8.13 15.53
N GLU A 187 -15.01 6.81 15.39
CA GLU A 187 -15.68 5.96 16.37
C GLU A 187 -14.95 5.99 17.72
N ALA A 188 -13.62 5.94 17.74
CA ALA A 188 -12.82 6.13 18.95
C ALA A 188 -13.07 7.50 19.61
N ILE A 189 -13.19 8.58 18.83
CA ILE A 189 -13.57 9.91 19.34
C ILE A 189 -14.97 9.86 19.99
N ARG A 190 -15.97 9.26 19.32
CA ARG A 190 -17.34 9.15 19.87
C ARG A 190 -17.37 8.35 21.16
N LYS A 191 -16.59 7.26 21.23
CA LYS A 191 -16.41 6.41 22.42
C LYS A 191 -15.51 7.05 23.49
N LYS A 192 -15.04 8.29 23.29
CA LYS A 192 -14.17 9.04 24.22
C LYS A 192 -12.85 8.32 24.55
N LYS A 193 -12.31 7.52 23.63
CA LYS A 193 -11.02 6.82 23.76
C LYS A 193 -9.80 7.77 23.59
N ASN A 194 -10.01 9.07 23.42
CA ASN A 194 -8.96 10.10 23.21
C ASN A 194 -7.91 9.72 22.15
N PRO A 195 -8.32 9.38 20.92
CA PRO A 195 -7.35 9.01 19.89
C PRO A 195 -6.46 10.21 19.50
N PRO A 196 -5.29 9.97 18.90
CA PRO A 196 -4.38 11.01 18.44
C PRO A 196 -5.05 12.07 17.55
N ALA A 197 -4.54 13.31 17.60
CA ALA A 197 -5.12 14.43 16.83
C ALA A 197 -4.57 14.52 15.39
N HIS A 198 -3.40 13.93 15.14
CA HIS A 198 -2.67 13.97 13.88
C HIS A 198 -2.15 12.58 13.54
N TYR A 199 -2.03 12.27 12.26
CA TYR A 199 -1.63 10.94 11.78
C TYR A 199 -0.69 11.06 10.59
N LYS A 200 0.21 10.07 10.43
CA LYS A 200 1.11 9.99 9.27
C LYS A 200 0.27 9.73 8.02
N VAL A 201 0.65 10.34 6.90
CA VAL A 201 -0.01 10.10 5.61
C VAL A 201 1.00 9.74 4.54
N VAL A 202 0.61 8.80 3.70
CA VAL A 202 1.22 8.54 2.40
C VAL A 202 0.17 8.82 1.32
N ARG A 203 0.56 9.59 0.30
CA ARG A 203 -0.27 9.81 -0.88
C ARG A 203 -0.07 8.65 -1.84
N ARG A 204 -1.17 8.14 -2.37
CA ARG A 204 -1.19 7.23 -3.53
C ARG A 204 -1.90 7.93 -4.67
N THR A 205 -1.71 7.45 -5.90
CA THR A 205 -2.39 7.96 -7.10
C THR A 205 -3.89 8.12 -6.86
N ASN A 206 -4.47 7.17 -6.11
CA ASN A 206 -5.91 7.02 -5.96
C ASN A 206 -6.46 7.38 -4.56
N GLY A 207 -5.63 7.86 -3.62
CA GLY A 207 -6.11 8.13 -2.27
C GLY A 207 -5.03 8.56 -1.28
N LEU A 208 -5.42 8.57 -0.01
CA LEU A 208 -4.51 8.71 1.12
C LEU A 208 -4.52 7.38 1.87
N LEU A 209 -3.36 6.97 2.35
CA LEU A 209 -3.27 5.96 3.41
C LEU A 209 -2.80 6.64 4.69
N ILE A 210 -3.40 6.25 5.81
CA ILE A 210 -3.19 6.80 7.13
C ILE A 210 -2.44 5.74 7.95
N GLY A 211 -1.32 6.14 8.55
CA GLY A 211 -0.59 5.32 9.51
C GLY A 211 -0.67 5.92 10.91
N ASP A 212 0.33 5.64 11.74
CA ASP A 212 0.29 5.93 13.18
C ASP A 212 -0.11 7.36 13.53
N GLY A 213 -0.80 7.45 14.67
CA GLY A 213 -1.04 8.71 15.34
C GLY A 213 0.24 9.38 15.83
N MET A 214 0.22 10.70 15.88
CA MET A 214 1.35 11.55 16.24
C MET A 214 0.90 12.72 17.11
N SER A 215 1.81 13.20 17.96
CA SER A 215 1.70 14.50 18.58
C SER A 215 1.79 15.63 17.53
N LYS A 216 1.36 16.84 17.93
CA LYS A 216 1.48 18.02 17.05
C LYS A 216 2.94 18.31 16.67
N ASN A 217 3.88 18.11 17.58
CA ASN A 217 5.30 18.40 17.31
C ASN A 217 5.89 17.42 16.29
N GLU A 218 5.52 16.13 16.38
CA GLU A 218 5.90 15.11 15.41
C GLU A 218 5.28 15.40 14.05
N ALA A 219 3.98 15.73 14.00
CA ALA A 219 3.30 16.14 12.78
C ALA A 219 3.97 17.33 12.09
N VAL A 220 4.35 18.36 12.86
CA VAL A 220 5.08 19.53 12.32
C VAL A 220 6.47 19.15 11.83
N SER A 221 7.17 18.24 12.52
CA SER A 221 8.50 17.77 12.12
C SER A 221 8.43 16.96 10.82
N ARG A 222 7.45 16.06 10.70
CA ARG A 222 7.16 15.33 9.46
C ARG A 222 6.86 16.29 8.31
N ALA A 223 5.98 17.27 8.53
CA ALA A 223 5.65 18.27 7.52
C ALA A 223 6.87 19.12 7.10
N ARG A 224 7.76 19.46 8.02
CA ARG A 224 9.05 20.14 7.70
C ARG A 224 9.94 19.28 6.80
N ALA A 225 9.89 17.96 6.94
CA ALA A 225 10.57 17.00 6.08
C ALA A 225 9.81 16.70 4.77
N SER A 226 8.81 17.53 4.40
CA SER A 226 7.94 17.34 3.22
C SER A 226 6.99 16.15 3.31
N GLY A 227 6.86 15.51 4.48
CA GLY A 227 5.90 14.43 4.70
C GLY A 227 4.48 14.95 4.92
N ASP A 228 3.49 14.19 4.47
CA ASP A 228 2.09 14.57 4.61
C ASP A 228 1.50 14.12 5.95
N VAL A 229 0.48 14.87 6.42
CA VAL A 229 -0.20 14.65 7.69
C VAL A 229 -1.71 14.75 7.49
N TRP A 230 -2.48 13.90 8.18
CA TRP A 230 -3.93 14.05 8.33
C TRP A 230 -4.26 14.49 9.76
N SER A 231 -5.23 15.39 9.91
CA SER A 231 -5.70 15.87 11.21
C SER A 231 -7.19 15.64 11.39
N THR A 232 -7.59 15.34 12.62
CA THR A 232 -9.00 15.10 12.98
C THR A 232 -9.90 16.33 12.78
N THR A 233 -9.31 17.52 12.71
CA THR A 233 -10.04 18.79 12.52
C THR A 233 -9.37 19.73 11.51
N LYS A 234 -10.18 20.57 10.87
CA LYS A 234 -9.73 21.68 9.99
C LYS A 234 -8.75 22.62 10.71
N ALA A 235 -9.04 22.94 11.97
CA ALA A 235 -8.18 23.79 12.80
C ALA A 235 -6.83 23.11 13.09
N GLY A 236 -6.83 21.80 13.36
CA GLY A 236 -5.62 21.00 13.54
C GLY A 236 -4.73 21.03 12.31
N ALA A 237 -5.29 20.76 11.13
CA ALA A 237 -4.56 20.82 9.87
C ALA A 237 -3.97 22.20 9.58
N ARG A 238 -4.76 23.27 9.75
CA ARG A 238 -4.27 24.65 9.61
C ARG A 238 -3.15 24.95 10.60
N SER A 239 -3.26 24.47 11.84
CA SER A 239 -2.28 24.66 12.91
C SER A 239 -0.94 23.98 12.60
N VAL A 240 -0.97 22.76 12.06
CA VAL A 240 0.23 22.06 11.57
C VAL A 240 0.88 22.86 10.45
N ALA A 241 0.13 23.18 9.39
CA ALA A 241 0.65 23.93 8.24
C ALA A 241 1.24 25.30 8.64
N TYR A 242 0.61 26.00 9.58
CA TYR A 242 1.13 27.27 10.12
C TYR A 242 2.47 27.05 10.83
N SER A 243 2.55 26.04 11.70
CA SER A 243 3.71 25.79 12.58
C SER A 243 4.96 25.32 11.83
N VAL A 244 4.83 24.85 10.59
CA VAL A 244 5.97 24.49 9.73
C VAL A 244 6.89 25.70 9.50
N ARG A 245 6.32 26.89 9.26
CA ARG A 245 7.05 28.15 8.97
C ARG A 245 6.68 29.35 9.84
N SER A 246 5.74 29.19 10.76
CA SER A 246 5.13 30.26 11.57
C SER A 246 4.57 31.41 10.71
N LYS A 247 3.94 31.05 9.58
CA LYS A 247 3.37 31.99 8.60
C LYS A 247 2.01 31.49 8.11
N THR A 248 1.18 32.41 7.61
CA THR A 248 -0.15 32.08 7.09
C THR A 248 -0.08 30.94 6.07
N PRO A 249 -0.78 29.82 6.32
CA PRO A 249 -0.87 28.70 5.39
C PRO A 249 -1.60 29.08 4.10
N VAL A 250 -1.37 28.31 3.04
CA VAL A 250 -2.17 28.36 1.81
C VAL A 250 -3.31 27.35 1.94
N GLY A 251 -4.53 27.74 1.56
CA GLY A 251 -5.72 26.90 1.65
C GLY A 251 -6.77 27.39 2.65
N PRO A 252 -7.82 26.59 2.92
CA PRO A 252 -7.92 25.19 2.52
C PRO A 252 -8.20 25.07 1.02
N GLU A 253 -7.71 24.01 0.40
CA GLU A 253 -7.99 23.71 -1.00
C GLU A 253 -8.14 22.21 -1.22
N LYS A 254 -8.58 21.87 -2.43
CA LYS A 254 -8.51 20.51 -2.98
C LYS A 254 -7.58 20.55 -4.18
N ASP A 255 -6.95 19.41 -4.45
CA ASP A 255 -6.29 19.22 -5.74
C ASP A 255 -7.32 19.41 -6.86
N LYS A 256 -6.94 20.16 -7.90
CA LYS A 256 -7.86 20.62 -8.95
C LYS A 256 -8.42 19.49 -9.82
N THR A 257 -7.75 18.34 -9.87
CA THR A 257 -8.17 17.17 -10.65
C THR A 257 -9.03 16.23 -9.80
N ASN A 258 -10.24 15.90 -10.26
CA ASN A 258 -11.18 14.96 -9.62
C ASN A 258 -11.53 15.31 -8.15
N SER A 259 -11.95 16.56 -7.92
CA SER A 259 -12.21 17.15 -6.59
C SER A 259 -13.27 16.44 -5.72
N SER A 260 -14.08 15.54 -6.29
CA SER A 260 -15.02 14.68 -5.56
C SER A 260 -14.35 13.55 -4.78
N LYS A 261 -13.10 13.19 -5.11
CA LYS A 261 -12.34 12.12 -4.46
C LYS A 261 -11.10 12.62 -3.70
N LYS A 262 -10.94 13.95 -3.60
CA LYS A 262 -9.79 14.58 -2.95
C LYS A 262 -10.13 15.11 -1.56
N TYR A 263 -9.11 15.12 -0.71
CA TYR A 263 -9.19 15.60 0.66
C TYR A 263 -8.90 17.10 0.71
N CYS A 264 -9.64 17.82 1.54
CA CYS A 264 -9.30 19.20 1.86
C CYS A 264 -7.96 19.25 2.61
N HIS A 265 -7.11 20.19 2.24
CA HIS A 265 -5.83 20.35 2.90
C HIS A 265 -5.35 21.79 2.94
N TYR A 266 -4.36 22.03 3.78
CA TYR A 266 -3.55 23.25 3.80
C TYR A 266 -2.12 22.92 3.40
N HIS A 267 -1.45 23.88 2.77
CA HIS A 267 0.00 23.86 2.60
C HIS A 267 0.67 24.83 3.56
N PRO A 268 1.95 24.58 3.93
CA PRO A 268 2.80 25.61 4.52
C PRO A 268 2.86 26.87 3.66
N SER A 269 3.24 27.99 4.28
CA SER A 269 3.36 29.27 3.58
C SER A 269 4.30 29.20 2.38
N GLY A 270 3.79 29.62 1.21
CA GLY A 270 4.50 29.52 -0.06
C GLY A 270 4.56 28.09 -0.64
N ARG A 271 3.72 27.16 -0.16
CA ARG A 271 3.69 25.75 -0.57
C ARG A 271 5.04 25.04 -0.39
N SER A 272 5.81 25.49 0.60
CA SER A 272 7.17 25.02 0.85
C SER A 272 7.38 24.76 2.35
N PRO A 273 7.86 23.58 2.76
CA PRO A 273 8.07 22.38 1.93
C PRO A 273 6.77 21.85 1.30
N GLY A 274 6.90 20.95 0.33
CA GLY A 274 5.80 20.38 -0.47
C GLY A 274 4.86 19.44 0.29
N SER A 275 4.70 19.63 1.61
CA SER A 275 3.81 18.86 2.48
C SER A 275 2.37 19.35 2.42
N HIS A 276 1.44 18.46 2.73
CA HIS A 276 0.01 18.72 2.88
C HIS A 276 -0.42 18.40 4.32
N ALA A 277 -1.24 19.27 4.88
CA ALA A 277 -1.97 19.02 6.11
C ALA A 277 -3.45 18.78 5.76
N PHE A 278 -3.81 17.52 5.58
CA PHE A 278 -5.15 17.05 5.25
C PHE A 278 -6.10 17.08 6.45
N TYR A 279 -7.40 17.16 6.18
CA TYR A 279 -8.44 16.96 7.20
C TYR A 279 -9.75 16.44 6.59
N GLY A 280 -10.59 15.84 7.44
CA GLY A 280 -11.92 15.35 7.08
C GLY A 280 -11.89 14.22 6.05
N VAL A 281 -12.94 14.08 5.25
CA VAL A 281 -13.12 12.96 4.30
C VAL A 281 -12.97 13.40 2.84
N ALA A 282 -12.71 12.43 1.97
CA ALA A 282 -12.73 12.64 0.52
C ALA A 282 -14.05 13.29 0.07
N GLY A 283 -13.97 14.25 -0.84
CA GLY A 283 -15.15 14.85 -1.47
C GLY A 283 -15.86 15.94 -0.67
N GLN A 284 -15.60 16.08 0.64
CA GLN A 284 -16.25 17.12 1.47
C GLN A 284 -15.96 18.54 0.96
N ALA A 285 -16.82 19.51 1.27
CA ALA A 285 -16.52 20.93 0.99
C ALA A 285 -15.40 21.47 1.90
N CYS A 286 -14.53 22.33 1.36
CA CYS A 286 -13.51 23.08 2.10
C CYS A 286 -14.00 24.51 2.34
#